data_AF-A0A8I2YR74-F1
#
_entry.id   AF-A0A8I2YR74-F1
#
_cell.length_a   1.000
_cell.length_b   1.000
_cell.length_c   1.000
_cell.angle_alpha   90.00
_cell.angle_beta   90.00
_cell.angle_gamma   90.00
#
_symmetry.space_group_name_H-M   'P 1'
#
loop_
_entity.id
_entity.type
_entity.pdbx_description
1 polymer ?
#
loop_
_entity_poly.entity_id
_entity_poly.type
_entity_poly.pdbx_seq_one_letter_code
_entity_poly.pdbx_strand_id
1 'polypeptide(L)'
;MTNSPQDAPARLKKELDTVLALQADIDTADRAIQTAKTAIEKQQSLSDDTKHALSGLERAHERMMTKVEALYSSLNVTDQFPELQGLDLEYVRTLLLARDLKINIRKCAIASFFEWDKLNQAVGGAQKALGTKLHQCTRKAIAKRQPALMSAICKFNTYCAQLEELHDLSWLIPVLRPLPTKLNELRNDDSLMEDVWITPSLGQIPRWMDDKNVHRGIRAVLKRD
;
A
#
# COMPACT_ATOMS: atom_id res chain seq x y z
N MET A 1 29.54 1.24 7.83
CA MET A 1 28.43 1.65 6.94
C MET A 1 27.15 1.44 7.72
N THR A 2 26.70 2.49 8.39
CA THR A 2 25.54 2.48 9.29
C THR A 2 24.27 2.58 8.44
N ASN A 3 23.46 1.53 8.44
CA ASN A 3 22.16 1.53 7.76
C ASN A 3 21.27 2.59 8.40
N SER A 4 20.95 3.64 7.66
CA SER A 4 19.97 4.63 8.07
C SER A 4 18.57 4.00 8.11
N PRO A 5 17.73 4.31 9.12
CA PRO A 5 16.38 3.72 9.27
C PRO A 5 15.39 4.08 8.14
N GLN A 6 15.79 4.90 7.17
CA GLN A 6 14.96 5.28 6.02
C GLN A 6 14.87 4.19 4.93
N ASP A 7 15.84 3.28 4.82
CA ASP A 7 15.88 2.26 3.75
C ASP A 7 15.27 0.90 4.13
N ALA A 8 15.05 0.66 5.42
CA ALA A 8 14.47 -0.59 5.94
C ALA A 8 13.11 -0.95 5.30
N PRO A 9 12.10 -0.04 5.21
CA PRO A 9 10.80 -0.40 4.64
C PRO A 9 10.85 -0.62 3.11
N ALA A 10 11.72 0.09 2.39
CA ALA A 10 11.86 -0.06 0.94
C ALA A 10 12.52 -1.39 0.55
N ARG A 11 13.51 -1.83 1.34
CA ARG A 11 14.13 -3.14 1.17
C ARG A 11 13.15 -4.25 1.50
N LEU A 12 12.47 -4.17 2.65
CA LEU A 12 11.47 -5.17 3.05
C LEU A 12 10.41 -5.38 1.98
N LYS A 13 9.85 -4.29 1.45
CA LYS A 13 8.88 -4.35 0.36
C LYS A 13 9.39 -5.12 -0.87
N LYS A 14 10.64 -4.89 -1.31
CA LYS A 14 11.22 -5.60 -2.46
C LYS A 14 11.34 -7.09 -2.20
N GLU A 15 11.76 -7.47 -1.00
CA GLU A 15 11.85 -8.88 -0.60
C GLU A 15 10.45 -9.52 -0.50
N LEU A 16 9.44 -8.78 -0.04
CA LEU A 16 8.06 -9.25 -0.06
C LEU A 16 7.51 -9.41 -1.49
N ASP A 17 7.86 -8.49 -2.40
CA ASP A 17 7.49 -8.57 -3.82
C ASP A 17 8.06 -9.84 -4.47
N THR A 18 9.31 -10.20 -4.19
CA THR A 18 9.95 -11.40 -4.73
C THR A 18 9.35 -12.68 -4.15
N VAL A 19 9.06 -12.71 -2.85
CA VAL A 19 8.41 -13.87 -2.20
C VAL A 19 7.02 -14.12 -2.77
N LEU A 20 6.18 -13.08 -2.93
CA LEU A 20 4.85 -13.26 -3.52
C LEU A 20 4.89 -13.66 -5.01
N ALA A 21 5.86 -13.16 -5.76
CA ALA A 21 6.05 -13.60 -7.14
C ALA A 21 6.41 -15.09 -7.20
N LEU A 22 7.31 -15.55 -6.33
CA LEU A 22 7.65 -16.98 -6.21
C LEU A 22 6.44 -17.82 -5.79
N GLN A 23 5.59 -17.32 -4.88
CA GLN A 23 4.36 -18.01 -4.49
C GLN A 23 3.41 -18.18 -5.68
N ALA A 24 3.19 -17.12 -6.48
CA ALA A 24 2.34 -17.18 -7.66
C ALA A 24 2.87 -18.14 -8.74
N ASP A 25 4.20 -18.22 -8.90
CA ASP A 25 4.87 -19.16 -9.80
C ASP A 25 4.70 -20.61 -9.30
N ILE A 26 4.84 -20.85 -7.99
CA ILE A 26 4.60 -22.16 -7.36
C ILE A 26 3.15 -22.59 -7.54
N ASP A 27 2.18 -21.72 -7.28
CA ASP A 27 0.75 -22.03 -7.47
C ASP A 27 0.43 -22.34 -8.95
N THR A 28 1.13 -21.70 -9.88
CA THR A 28 1.03 -22.00 -11.31
C THR A 28 1.61 -23.37 -11.63
N ALA A 29 2.75 -23.72 -11.04
CA ALA A 29 3.35 -25.04 -11.17
C ALA A 29 2.45 -26.13 -10.57
N ASP A 30 1.83 -25.92 -9.41
CA ASP A 30 0.89 -26.86 -8.80
C ASP A 30 -0.31 -27.12 -9.72
N ARG A 31 -0.95 -26.06 -10.21
CA ARG A 31 -2.06 -26.20 -11.18
C ARG A 31 -1.64 -27.00 -12.42
N ALA A 32 -0.42 -26.79 -12.93
CA ALA A 32 0.11 -27.55 -14.05
C ALA A 32 0.34 -29.03 -13.70
N ILE A 33 0.88 -29.33 -12.51
CA ILE A 33 1.06 -30.70 -11.99
C ILE A 33 -0.28 -31.40 -11.86
N GLN A 34 -1.29 -30.77 -11.27
CA GLN A 34 -2.64 -31.34 -11.14
C GLN A 34 -3.30 -31.57 -12.51
N THR A 35 -3.09 -30.67 -13.46
CA THR A 35 -3.58 -30.85 -14.84
C THR A 35 -2.90 -32.04 -15.51
N ALA A 36 -1.58 -32.20 -15.36
CA ALA A 36 -0.85 -33.34 -15.88
C ALA A 36 -1.32 -34.66 -15.23
N LYS A 37 -1.52 -34.67 -13.92
CA LYS A 37 -2.02 -35.81 -13.15
C LYS A 37 -3.39 -36.28 -13.63
N THR A 38 -4.33 -35.36 -13.78
CA THR A 38 -5.69 -35.68 -14.27
C THR A 38 -5.72 -36.13 -15.74
N ALA A 39 -4.77 -35.68 -16.57
CA ALA A 39 -4.63 -36.15 -17.96
C ALA A 39 -4.07 -37.58 -18.02
N ILE A 40 -3.11 -37.88 -17.15
CA ILE A 40 -2.44 -39.17 -16.99
C ILE A 40 -3.41 -40.22 -16.43
N GLU A 41 -4.22 -39.88 -15.43
CA GLU A 41 -5.24 -40.78 -14.84
C GLU A 41 -6.32 -41.23 -15.85
N LYS A 42 -6.54 -40.47 -16.93
CA LYS A 42 -7.50 -40.81 -17.99
C LYS A 42 -6.95 -41.85 -18.98
N GLN A 43 -5.67 -42.20 -18.93
CA GLN A 43 -5.06 -43.18 -19.83
C GLN A 43 -5.03 -44.58 -19.19
N GLN A 44 -5.49 -45.60 -19.94
CA GLN A 44 -5.65 -46.98 -19.46
C GLN A 44 -4.34 -47.75 -19.23
N SER A 45 -3.21 -47.27 -19.76
CA SER A 45 -1.89 -47.84 -19.49
C SER A 45 -0.85 -46.73 -19.31
N LEU A 46 -0.23 -46.70 -18.13
CA LEU A 46 0.77 -45.70 -17.76
C LEU A 46 2.16 -46.32 -17.76
N SER A 47 3.07 -45.73 -18.54
CA SER A 47 4.49 -46.06 -18.49
C SER A 47 5.05 -45.71 -17.10
N ASP A 48 5.89 -46.59 -16.57
CA ASP A 48 6.52 -46.41 -15.25
C ASP A 48 7.41 -45.16 -15.23
N ASP A 49 8.02 -44.83 -16.37
CA ASP A 49 8.80 -43.59 -16.57
C ASP A 49 7.95 -42.33 -16.39
N THR A 50 6.69 -42.36 -16.87
CA THR A 50 5.76 -41.22 -16.76
C THR A 50 5.32 -41.00 -15.31
N LYS A 51 5.08 -42.10 -14.56
CA LYS A 51 4.77 -42.04 -13.12
C LYS A 51 5.96 -41.52 -12.32
N HIS A 52 7.17 -41.97 -12.66
CA HIS A 52 8.40 -41.50 -12.02
C HIS A 52 8.64 -40.01 -12.29
N ALA A 53 8.42 -39.55 -13.52
CA ALA A 53 8.53 -38.13 -13.87
C ALA A 53 7.54 -37.25 -13.10
N LEU A 54 6.27 -37.68 -12.98
CA LEU A 54 5.25 -36.97 -12.21
C LEU A 54 5.61 -36.88 -10.72
N SER A 55 6.04 -38.00 -10.12
CA SER A 55 6.51 -38.03 -8.73
C SER A 55 7.75 -37.15 -8.51
N GLY A 56 8.61 -37.03 -9.53
CA GLY A 56 9.76 -36.11 -9.52
C GLY A 56 9.33 -34.65 -9.49
N LEU A 57 8.27 -34.31 -10.23
CA LEU A 57 7.71 -32.97 -10.32
C LEU A 57 6.96 -32.58 -9.03
N GLU A 58 6.17 -33.48 -8.45
CA GLU A 58 5.52 -33.29 -7.13
C GLU A 58 6.57 -33.04 -6.03
N ARG A 59 7.64 -33.85 -5.96
CA ARG A 59 8.74 -33.62 -5.01
C ARG A 59 9.49 -32.32 -5.27
N ALA A 60 9.63 -31.89 -6.52
CA ALA A 60 10.25 -30.61 -6.85
C ALA A 60 9.38 -29.45 -6.36
N HIS A 61 8.06 -29.55 -6.53
CA HIS A 61 7.08 -28.61 -6.01
C HIS A 61 7.14 -28.50 -4.48
N GLU A 62 7.09 -29.63 -3.75
CA GLU A 62 7.23 -29.64 -2.29
C GLU A 62 8.54 -28.97 -1.83
N ARG A 63 9.66 -29.28 -2.49
CA ARG A 63 10.95 -28.63 -2.18
C ARG A 63 10.95 -27.13 -2.43
N MET A 64 10.24 -26.65 -3.45
CA MET A 64 10.11 -25.21 -3.70
C MET A 64 9.24 -24.54 -2.64
N MET A 65 8.14 -25.17 -2.24
CA MET A 65 7.27 -24.72 -1.15
C MET A 65 8.06 -24.53 0.15
N THR A 66 8.80 -25.56 0.59
CA THR A 66 9.63 -25.51 1.80
C THR A 66 10.70 -24.41 1.73
N LYS A 67 11.26 -24.14 0.55
CA LYS A 67 12.24 -23.06 0.37
C LYS A 67 11.60 -21.68 0.46
N VAL A 68 10.39 -21.49 -0.06
CA VAL A 68 9.66 -20.24 0.10
C VAL A 68 9.24 -20.02 1.55
N GLU A 69 8.82 -21.06 2.28
CA GLU A 69 8.57 -21.00 3.72
C GLU A 69 9.85 -20.70 4.55
N ALA A 70 11.00 -21.24 4.14
CA ALA A 70 12.28 -20.90 4.74
C ALA A 70 12.69 -19.44 4.43
N LEU A 71 12.44 -18.97 3.21
CA LEU A 71 12.64 -17.57 2.84
C LEU A 71 11.71 -16.65 3.64
N TYR A 72 10.44 -17.05 3.83
CA TYR A 72 9.46 -16.38 4.70
C TYR A 72 9.98 -16.24 6.13
N SER A 73 10.52 -17.32 6.70
CA SER A 73 11.13 -17.32 8.04
C SER A 73 12.41 -16.48 8.09
N SER A 74 13.17 -16.43 7.01
CA SER A 74 14.45 -15.69 6.92
C SER A 74 14.30 -14.19 6.66
N LEU A 75 13.17 -13.76 6.06
CA LEU A 75 12.89 -12.33 5.83
C LEU A 75 12.83 -11.56 7.14
N ASN A 76 12.63 -12.27 8.25
CA ASN A 76 12.78 -11.78 9.61
C ASN A 76 12.07 -10.44 9.83
N VAL A 77 10.87 -10.32 9.23
CA VAL A 77 9.98 -9.17 9.39
C VAL A 77 9.72 -8.95 10.88
N THR A 78 9.70 -10.03 11.66
CA THR A 78 9.53 -10.08 13.10
C THR A 78 10.66 -9.42 13.90
N ASP A 79 11.93 -9.54 13.49
CA ASP A 79 13.05 -8.90 14.21
C ASP A 79 13.22 -7.41 13.84
N GLN A 80 12.84 -7.02 12.62
CA GLN A 80 12.94 -5.62 12.17
C GLN A 80 11.67 -4.81 12.47
N PHE A 81 10.52 -5.47 12.55
CA PHE A 81 9.20 -4.92 12.81
C PHE A 81 8.40 -5.92 13.67
N PRO A 82 8.71 -6.04 14.98
CA PRO A 82 7.98 -6.93 15.89
C PRO A 82 6.48 -6.63 15.91
N GLU A 83 6.09 -5.41 15.55
CA GLU A 83 4.72 -4.98 15.36
C GLU A 83 3.95 -5.72 14.26
N LEU A 84 4.64 -6.24 13.26
CA LEU A 84 4.02 -6.92 12.10
C LEU A 84 3.98 -8.45 12.26
N GLN A 85 4.32 -8.95 13.45
CA GLN A 85 4.36 -10.38 13.73
C GLN A 85 2.95 -11.00 13.66
N GLY A 86 2.82 -12.06 12.88
CA GLY A 86 1.56 -12.82 12.74
C GLY A 86 0.54 -12.19 11.78
N LEU A 87 0.90 -11.09 11.09
CA LEU A 87 0.08 -10.53 10.03
C LEU A 87 0.25 -11.30 8.72
N ASP A 88 -0.80 -11.31 7.91
CA ASP A 88 -0.73 -11.85 6.56
C ASP A 88 0.25 -11.07 5.68
N LEU A 89 0.97 -11.77 4.80
CA LEU A 89 2.06 -11.20 4.02
C LEU A 89 1.54 -10.28 2.90
N GLU A 90 0.40 -10.65 2.30
CA GLU A 90 -0.27 -9.82 1.30
C GLU A 90 -0.81 -8.55 1.97
N TYR A 91 -1.33 -8.66 3.20
CA TYR A 91 -1.71 -7.51 4.01
C TYR A 91 -0.51 -6.58 4.30
N VAL A 92 0.60 -7.11 4.84
CA VAL A 92 1.79 -6.31 5.17
C VAL A 92 2.35 -5.59 3.95
N ARG A 93 2.46 -6.29 2.81
CA ARG A 93 2.91 -5.68 1.55
C ARG A 93 1.99 -4.55 1.11
N THR A 94 0.68 -4.79 1.13
CA THR A 94 -0.32 -3.81 0.70
C THR A 94 -0.32 -2.60 1.63
N LEU A 95 -0.11 -2.80 2.94
CA LEU A 95 0.01 -1.75 3.94
C LEU A 95 1.23 -0.85 3.70
N LEU A 96 2.40 -1.45 3.42
CA LEU A 96 3.62 -0.71 3.08
C LEU A 96 3.45 0.08 1.77
N LEU A 97 2.84 -0.53 0.76
CA LEU A 97 2.51 0.12 -0.51
C LEU A 97 1.57 1.32 -0.32
N ALA A 98 0.51 1.15 0.48
CA ALA A 98 -0.44 2.19 0.80
C ALA A 98 0.23 3.35 1.55
N ARG A 99 1.12 3.06 2.51
CA ARG A 99 1.88 4.06 3.26
C ARG A 99 2.75 4.93 2.35
N ASP A 100 3.58 4.30 1.51
CA ASP A 100 4.47 5.02 0.60
C ASP A 100 3.67 5.90 -0.37
N LEU A 101 2.57 5.35 -0.89
CA LEU A 101 1.70 6.07 -1.79
C LEU A 101 1.03 7.26 -1.08
N LYS A 102 0.58 7.10 0.17
CA LYS A 102 0.01 8.19 0.98
C LYS A 102 1.02 9.30 1.27
N ILE A 103 2.28 8.95 1.56
CA ILE A 103 3.38 9.92 1.73
C ILE A 103 3.61 10.72 0.43
N ASN A 104 3.62 10.04 -0.71
CA ASN A 104 3.80 10.69 -2.01
C ASN A 104 2.60 11.59 -2.38
N ILE A 105 1.38 11.13 -2.14
CA ILE A 105 0.15 11.92 -2.33
C ILE A 105 0.20 13.18 -1.48
N ARG A 106 0.54 13.08 -0.18
CA ARG A 106 0.72 14.25 0.70
C ARG A 106 1.69 15.26 0.13
N LYS A 107 2.90 14.83 -0.24
CA LYS A 107 3.93 15.72 -0.82
C LYS A 107 3.41 16.44 -2.07
N CYS A 108 2.79 15.71 -2.99
CA CYS A 108 2.24 16.25 -4.23
C CYS A 108 1.04 17.19 -3.99
N ALA A 109 0.14 16.83 -3.07
CA ALA A 109 -1.04 17.60 -2.73
C ALA A 109 -0.67 18.93 -2.05
N ILE A 110 0.22 18.89 -1.06
CA ILE A 110 0.74 20.09 -0.37
C ILE A 110 1.37 21.05 -1.38
N ALA A 111 2.28 20.56 -2.23
CA ALA A 111 2.90 21.39 -3.27
C ALA A 111 1.84 22.02 -4.21
N SER A 112 0.84 21.25 -4.62
CA SER A 112 -0.25 21.74 -5.46
C SER A 112 -1.09 22.80 -4.75
N PHE A 113 -1.44 22.60 -3.47
CA PHE A 113 -2.23 23.56 -2.70
C PHE A 113 -1.50 24.88 -2.48
N PHE A 114 -0.19 24.83 -2.18
CA PHE A 114 0.63 26.04 -2.09
C PHE A 114 0.70 26.81 -3.41
N GLU A 115 0.83 26.11 -4.55
CA GLU A 115 0.79 26.74 -5.87
C GLU A 115 -0.58 27.40 -6.16
N TRP A 116 -1.68 26.73 -5.79
CA TRP A 116 -3.05 27.28 -5.91
C TRP A 116 -3.26 28.52 -5.04
N ASP A 117 -2.82 28.50 -3.79
CA ASP A 117 -3.00 29.63 -2.87
C ASP A 117 -2.21 30.85 -3.31
N LYS A 118 -0.98 30.65 -3.81
CA LYS A 118 -0.17 31.71 -4.41
C LYS A 118 -0.83 32.29 -5.66
N LEU A 119 -1.47 31.46 -6.48
CA LEU A 119 -2.21 31.89 -7.66
C LEU A 119 -3.44 32.74 -7.27
N ASN A 120 -4.20 32.30 -6.27
CA ASN A 120 -5.39 32.98 -5.76
C ASN A 120 -5.05 34.32 -5.07
N GLN A 121 -3.96 34.37 -4.30
CA GLN A 121 -3.50 35.60 -3.65
C GLN A 121 -3.18 36.72 -4.66
N ALA A 122 -2.66 36.37 -5.84
CA ALA A 122 -2.35 37.33 -6.88
C ALA A 122 -3.60 37.91 -7.59
N VAL A 123 -4.73 37.20 -7.55
CA VAL A 123 -6.01 37.69 -8.10
C VAL A 123 -6.62 38.80 -7.22
N GLY A 124 -6.31 38.81 -5.92
CA GLY A 124 -6.80 39.81 -4.96
C GLY A 124 -5.96 41.09 -4.83
N GLY A 125 -4.92 41.27 -5.64
CA GLY A 125 -4.14 42.53 -5.70
C GLY A 125 -3.25 42.87 -4.49
N ALA A 126 -3.18 42.01 -3.46
CA ALA A 126 -2.65 42.41 -2.16
C ALA A 126 -1.12 42.58 -2.05
N GLN A 127 -0.29 41.99 -2.93
CA GLN A 127 1.18 42.10 -2.79
C GLN A 127 2.03 42.01 -4.08
N LYS A 128 1.54 41.45 -5.19
CA LYS A 128 2.22 41.47 -6.52
C LYS A 128 1.29 40.89 -7.57
N ALA A 129 0.91 41.66 -8.58
CA ALA A 129 0.22 41.10 -9.74
C ALA A 129 1.19 40.11 -10.42
N LEU A 130 0.94 38.81 -10.31
CA LEU A 130 1.61 37.82 -11.17
C LEU A 130 1.28 38.22 -12.61
N GLY A 131 2.31 38.49 -13.43
CA GLY A 131 2.09 38.81 -14.84
C GLY A 131 1.22 37.73 -15.49
N THR A 132 0.28 38.11 -16.35
CA THR A 132 -0.73 37.21 -16.96
C THR A 132 -0.12 35.95 -17.56
N LYS A 133 1.08 36.05 -18.15
CA LYS A 133 1.84 34.89 -18.66
C LYS A 133 2.27 33.92 -17.55
N LEU A 134 2.80 34.41 -16.43
CA LEU A 134 3.23 33.58 -15.30
C LEU A 134 2.02 32.91 -14.64
N HIS A 135 0.93 33.64 -14.44
CA HIS A 135 -0.33 33.09 -13.94
C HIS A 135 -0.86 31.95 -14.85
N GLN A 136 -0.90 32.16 -16.16
CA GLN A 136 -1.31 31.14 -17.12
C GLN A 136 -0.36 29.93 -17.13
N CYS A 137 0.95 30.15 -17.09
CA CYS A 137 1.95 29.08 -17.04
C CYS A 137 1.79 28.23 -15.77
N THR A 138 1.63 28.85 -14.60
CA THR A 138 1.38 28.13 -13.34
C THR A 138 0.08 27.34 -13.41
N ARG A 139 -1.01 27.94 -13.90
CA ARG A 139 -2.30 27.26 -14.04
C ARG A 139 -2.22 26.04 -14.97
N LYS A 140 -1.49 26.16 -16.09
CA LYS A 140 -1.22 25.03 -17.01
C LYS A 140 -0.36 23.95 -16.36
N ALA A 141 0.66 24.32 -15.59
CA ALA A 141 1.54 23.37 -14.90
C ALA A 141 0.80 22.58 -13.80
N ILE A 142 -0.12 23.24 -13.08
CA ILE A 142 -1.03 22.59 -12.12
C ILE A 142 -1.96 21.61 -12.86
N ALA A 143 -2.64 22.07 -13.91
CA ALA A 143 -3.55 21.23 -14.70
C ALA A 143 -2.84 20.00 -15.29
N LYS A 144 -1.57 20.14 -15.68
CA LYS A 144 -0.74 19.02 -16.18
C LYS A 144 -0.41 17.99 -15.10
N ARG A 145 -0.23 18.40 -13.84
CA ARG A 145 0.15 17.51 -12.72
C ARG A 145 -1.05 16.83 -12.06
N GLN A 146 -2.24 17.43 -12.14
CA GLN A 146 -3.46 16.92 -11.52
C GLN A 146 -3.80 15.46 -11.88
N PRO A 147 -3.71 14.99 -13.14
CA PRO A 147 -4.04 13.60 -13.47
C PRO A 147 -3.17 12.57 -12.75
N ALA A 148 -1.88 12.85 -12.56
CA ALA A 148 -0.97 11.95 -11.86
C ALA A 148 -1.31 11.86 -10.37
N LEU A 149 -1.63 12.99 -9.73
CA LEU A 149 -2.11 13.01 -8.35
C LEU A 149 -3.43 12.24 -8.20
N MET A 150 -4.36 12.43 -9.14
CA MET A 150 -5.64 11.72 -9.13
C MET A 150 -5.48 10.21 -9.30
N SER A 151 -4.60 9.78 -10.22
CA SER A 151 -4.28 8.36 -10.41
C SER A 151 -3.66 7.75 -9.15
N ALA A 152 -2.76 8.47 -8.48
CA ALA A 152 -2.19 8.04 -7.21
C ALA A 152 -3.25 7.88 -6.11
N ILE A 153 -4.20 8.82 -5.99
CA ILE A 153 -5.32 8.74 -5.05
C ILE A 153 -6.21 7.53 -5.35
N CYS A 154 -6.59 7.31 -6.60
CA CYS A 154 -7.39 6.15 -6.99
C CYS A 154 -6.68 4.84 -6.61
N LYS A 155 -5.38 4.73 -6.90
CA LYS A 155 -4.57 3.56 -6.55
C LYS A 155 -4.46 3.36 -5.04
N PHE A 156 -4.33 4.43 -4.26
CA PHE A 156 -4.35 4.36 -2.80
C PHE A 156 -5.69 3.84 -2.28
N ASN A 157 -6.80 4.31 -2.85
CA ASN A 157 -8.14 3.86 -2.47
C ASN A 157 -8.36 2.38 -2.82
N THR A 158 -7.78 1.88 -3.92
CA THR A 158 -7.76 0.45 -4.23
C THR A 158 -7.04 -0.34 -3.15
N TYR A 159 -5.89 0.12 -2.68
CA TYR A 159 -5.19 -0.53 -1.56
C TYR A 159 -5.96 -0.47 -0.25
N CYS A 160 -6.70 0.62 0.02
CA CYS A 160 -7.58 0.68 1.20
C CYS A 160 -8.64 -0.41 1.15
N ALA A 161 -9.29 -0.62 0.00
CA ALA A 161 -10.29 -1.68 -0.17
C ALA A 161 -9.68 -3.08 -0.01
N GLN A 162 -8.50 -3.33 -0.59
CA GLN A 162 -7.79 -4.61 -0.42
C GLN A 162 -7.41 -4.88 1.04
N LEU A 163 -6.96 -3.85 1.75
CA LEU A 163 -6.63 -3.96 3.17
C LEU A 163 -7.86 -4.20 4.04
N GLU A 164 -9.02 -3.64 3.67
CA GLU A 164 -10.30 -3.88 4.35
C GLU A 164 -10.78 -5.32 4.15
N GLU A 165 -10.57 -5.91 2.96
CA GLU A 165 -10.90 -7.31 2.65
C GLU A 165 -10.00 -8.29 3.41
N LEU A 166 -8.71 -7.98 3.52
CA LEU A 166 -7.72 -8.81 4.21
C LEU A 166 -7.68 -8.60 5.74
N HIS A 167 -8.40 -7.60 6.27
CA HIS A 167 -8.28 -7.19 7.68
C HIS A 167 -8.84 -8.23 8.65
N ASP A 168 -8.06 -8.58 9.68
CA ASP A 168 -8.55 -9.24 10.88
C ASP A 168 -8.59 -8.24 12.05
N LEU A 169 -9.72 -8.19 12.76
CA LEU A 169 -9.92 -7.39 13.97
C LEU A 169 -8.92 -7.75 15.08
N SER A 170 -8.37 -8.97 15.07
CA SER A 170 -7.36 -9.44 16.03
C SER A 170 -6.05 -8.66 15.96
N TRP A 171 -5.76 -8.00 14.82
CA TRP A 171 -4.50 -7.31 14.57
C TRP A 171 -4.41 -5.93 15.23
N LEU A 172 -5.53 -5.35 15.68
CA LEU A 172 -5.58 -4.03 16.35
C LEU A 172 -4.93 -2.89 15.54
N ILE A 173 -4.85 -3.05 14.22
CA ILE A 173 -4.40 -2.01 13.27
C ILE A 173 -5.64 -1.29 12.74
N PRO A 174 -5.73 0.05 12.83
CA PRO A 174 -6.85 0.81 12.30
C PRO A 174 -6.96 0.65 10.77
N VAL A 175 -8.18 0.43 10.29
CA VAL A 175 -8.47 0.34 8.84
C VAL A 175 -8.15 1.68 8.16
N LEU A 176 -7.47 1.62 7.02
CA LEU A 176 -7.14 2.80 6.24
C LEU A 176 -8.40 3.40 5.59
N ARG A 177 -8.54 4.72 5.72
CA ARG A 177 -9.64 5.47 5.11
C ARG A 177 -9.27 5.93 3.70
N PRO A 178 -10.15 5.72 2.71
CA PRO A 178 -9.94 6.22 1.35
C PRO A 178 -9.96 7.75 1.32
N LEU A 179 -9.16 8.32 0.42
CA LEU A 179 -9.07 9.76 0.19
C LEU A 179 -10.13 10.24 -0.79
N PRO A 180 -10.63 11.48 -0.65
CA PRO A 180 -11.53 12.08 -1.64
C PRO A 180 -10.91 12.14 -3.03
N THR A 181 -11.70 11.80 -4.04
CA THR A 181 -11.30 11.85 -5.46
C THR A 181 -11.48 13.23 -6.09
N LYS A 182 -11.84 14.25 -5.30
CA LYS A 182 -11.92 15.64 -5.76
C LYS A 182 -10.93 16.48 -4.99
N LEU A 183 -10.15 17.29 -5.72
CA LEU A 183 -9.06 18.07 -5.14
C LEU A 183 -9.52 19.10 -4.08
N ASN A 184 -10.70 19.71 -4.28
CA ASN A 184 -11.28 20.66 -3.32
C ASN A 184 -11.75 19.97 -2.03
N GLU A 185 -12.23 18.74 -2.12
CA GLU A 185 -12.64 17.94 -0.97
C GLU A 185 -11.38 17.45 -0.24
N LEU A 186 -10.40 16.92 -0.99
CA LEU A 186 -9.11 16.46 -0.49
C LEU A 186 -8.38 17.55 0.31
N ARG A 187 -8.46 18.81 -0.13
CA ARG A 187 -7.85 19.96 0.57
C ARG A 187 -8.37 20.13 2.00
N ASN A 188 -9.64 19.81 2.24
CA ASN A 188 -10.30 20.01 3.53
C ASN A 188 -10.42 18.73 4.35
N ASP A 189 -9.79 17.64 3.88
CA ASP A 189 -9.97 16.32 4.44
C ASP A 189 -8.87 15.96 5.46
N ASP A 190 -9.32 15.56 6.66
CA ASP A 190 -8.56 14.94 7.76
C ASP A 190 -7.54 13.92 7.33
N SER A 191 -8.03 12.98 6.56
CA SER A 191 -7.32 11.73 6.33
C SER A 191 -6.12 11.89 5.43
N LEU A 192 -6.00 13.01 4.69
CA LEU A 192 -4.82 13.32 3.91
C LEU A 192 -3.58 13.38 4.79
N MET A 193 -3.65 14.06 5.94
CA MET A 193 -2.49 14.32 6.80
C MET A 193 -2.23 13.20 7.81
N GLU A 194 -3.23 12.36 8.09
CA GLU A 194 -3.11 11.19 8.97
C GLU A 194 -2.06 10.20 8.42
N ASP A 195 -1.22 9.66 9.32
CA ASP A 195 -0.25 8.63 8.95
C ASP A 195 -0.89 7.26 8.75
N VAL A 196 -0.23 6.40 7.96
CA VAL A 196 -0.55 4.97 7.89
C VAL A 196 0.18 4.28 9.03
N TRP A 197 -0.59 3.71 9.95
CA TRP A 197 -0.07 2.99 11.11
C TRP A 197 0.42 1.62 10.68
N ILE A 198 1.65 1.29 11.10
CA ILE A 198 2.27 -0.03 10.91
C ILE A 198 2.31 -0.77 12.26
N THR A 199 2.12 -0.05 13.37
CA THR A 199 2.19 -0.57 14.73
C THR A 199 0.80 -0.94 15.26
N PRO A 200 0.57 -2.17 15.76
CA PRO A 200 -0.63 -2.53 16.50
C PRO A 200 -0.84 -1.59 17.68
N SER A 201 -2.08 -1.18 17.90
CA SER A 201 -2.42 -0.42 19.09
C SER A 201 -2.36 -1.34 20.33
N LEU A 202 -1.32 -1.18 21.15
CA LEU A 202 -1.25 -1.85 22.45
C LEU A 202 -2.24 -1.16 23.40
N GLY A 203 -3.48 -1.65 23.44
CA GLY A 203 -4.55 -1.17 24.34
C GLY A 203 -5.75 -0.57 23.61
N GLN A 204 -6.66 0.08 24.35
CA GLN A 204 -7.78 0.79 23.74
C GLN A 204 -7.26 1.97 22.90
N ILE A 205 -7.62 1.99 21.62
CA ILE A 205 -7.35 3.11 20.71
C ILE A 205 -7.99 4.36 21.33
N PRO A 206 -7.21 5.41 21.64
CA PRO A 206 -7.75 6.64 22.20
C PRO A 206 -8.82 7.23 21.27
N ARG A 207 -9.94 7.69 21.83
CA ARG A 207 -11.07 8.20 21.02
C ARG A 207 -10.68 9.36 20.09
N TRP A 208 -9.70 10.16 20.45
CA TRP A 208 -9.21 11.25 19.59
C TRP A 208 -8.48 10.77 18.33
N MET A 209 -8.21 9.46 18.19
CA MET A 209 -7.53 8.87 17.04
C MET A 209 -8.49 8.19 16.05
N ASP A 210 -9.66 7.72 16.52
CA ASP A 210 -10.63 6.98 15.71
C ASP A 210 -12.00 7.69 15.59
N ASP A 211 -12.42 8.45 16.61
CA ASP A 211 -13.74 9.07 16.64
C ASP A 211 -13.78 10.38 15.83
N LYS A 212 -14.45 10.32 14.67
CA LYS A 212 -14.68 11.47 13.77
C LYS A 212 -15.32 12.66 14.48
N ASN A 213 -16.17 12.44 15.49
CA ASN A 213 -16.82 13.52 16.22
C ASN A 213 -15.84 14.22 17.14
N VAL A 214 -14.91 13.47 17.75
CA VAL A 214 -13.83 14.04 18.57
C VAL A 214 -12.89 14.87 17.69
N HIS A 215 -12.51 14.39 16.50
CA HIS A 215 -11.69 15.15 15.56
C HIS A 215 -12.38 16.47 15.14
N ARG A 216 -13.70 16.41 14.87
CA ARG A 216 -14.49 17.59 14.51
C ARG A 216 -14.57 18.59 15.67
N GLY A 217 -14.74 18.09 16.90
CA GLY A 217 -14.75 18.90 18.12
C GLY A 217 -13.43 19.63 18.34
N ILE A 218 -12.30 18.92 18.27
CA ILE A 218 -10.95 19.51 18.43
C ILE A 218 -10.73 20.64 17.41
N ARG A 219 -11.04 20.42 16.12
CA ARG A 219 -10.90 21.45 15.09
C ARG A 219 -11.85 22.63 15.29
N ALA A 220 -13.06 22.40 15.78
CA ALA A 220 -13.99 23.49 16.07
C ALA A 220 -13.47 24.39 17.20
N VAL A 221 -12.77 23.81 18.19
CA VAL A 221 -12.07 24.58 19.23
C VAL A 221 -10.89 25.35 18.64
N LEU A 222 -10.00 24.70 17.88
CA LEU A 222 -8.84 25.35 17.26
C LEU A 222 -9.16 26.48 16.26
N LYS A 223 -10.39 26.51 15.72
CA LYS A 223 -10.86 27.58 14.82
C LYS A 223 -11.41 28.80 15.57
N ARG A 224 -11.60 28.71 16.89
CA ARG A 224 -12.08 29.82 17.73
C ARG A 224 -10.95 30.70 18.25
N ASP A 225 -9.72 30.20 18.25
CA ASP A 225 -8.49 30.92 18.57
C ASP A 225 -7.86 31.55 17.32
#